data_AF-A0A6L8EK30-F1
#
_entry.id   AF-A0A6L8EK30-F1
#
_cell.length_a   1.000
_cell.length_b   1.000
_cell.length_c   1.000
_cell.angle_alpha   90.00
_cell.angle_beta   90.00
_cell.angle_gamma   90.00
#
_symmetry.space_group_name_H-M   'P 1'
#
loop_
_entity.id
_entity.type
_entity.pdbx_description
1 polymer ?
#
loop_
_entity_poly.entity_id
_entity_poly.type
_entity_poly.pdbx_seq_one_letter_code
_entity_poly.pdbx_strand_id
1 'polypeptide(L)'
;MTEDLSPETAAAWQAYQSMCASKDEYFSLLQALDEKYKNGGEPGIAESLKLEQLLGEHDQKVKLFNQALSAITDPGAKQQLVELLKVAADSKDKH
;
A
#
# COMPACT_ATOMS: atom_id res chain seq x y z
N MET A 1 7.44 8.68 -18.15
CA MET A 1 6.10 9.30 -18.17
C MET A 1 5.79 9.80 -16.76
N THR A 2 6.37 10.91 -16.34
CA THR A 2 6.12 11.51 -14.99
C THR A 2 6.07 13.04 -15.07
N GLU A 3 5.74 13.61 -16.23
CA GLU A 3 5.92 15.04 -16.45
C GLU A 3 4.62 15.85 -16.59
N ASP A 4 3.45 15.26 -16.36
CA ASP A 4 2.22 16.06 -16.17
C ASP A 4 1.11 15.24 -15.49
N LEU A 5 1.30 14.85 -14.21
CA LEU A 5 0.18 14.31 -13.43
C LEU A 5 -0.63 15.48 -12.90
N SER A 6 -1.96 15.43 -13.08
CA SER A 6 -2.84 16.37 -12.39
C SER A 6 -2.62 16.27 -10.86
N PRO A 7 -2.86 17.35 -10.09
CA PRO A 7 -2.75 17.30 -8.64
C PRO A 7 -3.63 16.22 -8.00
N GLU A 8 -4.83 16.00 -8.54
CA GLU A 8 -5.76 14.96 -8.08
C GLU A 8 -5.19 13.56 -8.31
N THR A 9 -4.63 13.32 -9.52
CA THR A 9 -3.97 12.06 -9.85
C THR A 9 -2.74 11.83 -8.98
N ALA A 10 -1.90 12.84 -8.79
CA ALA A 10 -0.68 12.74 -8.01
C ALA A 10 -0.99 12.38 -6.54
N ALA A 11 -1.99 13.03 -5.94
CA ALA A 11 -2.43 12.74 -4.58
C ALA A 11 -2.96 11.30 -4.43
N ALA A 12 -3.83 10.86 -5.34
CA ALA A 12 -4.35 9.50 -5.32
C ALA A 12 -3.26 8.45 -5.59
N TRP A 13 -2.32 8.74 -6.47
CA TRP A 13 -1.19 7.87 -6.76
C TRP A 13 -0.25 7.72 -5.57
N GLN A 14 0.09 8.82 -4.90
CA GLN A 14 0.89 8.79 -3.68
C GLN A 14 0.21 8.00 -2.56
N ALA A 15 -1.12 8.16 -2.40
CA ALA A 15 -1.89 7.42 -1.42
C ALA A 15 -1.91 5.91 -1.73
N TYR A 16 -2.05 5.53 -3.01
CA TYR A 16 -1.94 4.15 -3.47
C TYR A 16 -0.55 3.55 -3.17
N GLN A 17 0.52 4.26 -3.50
CA GLN A 17 1.89 3.81 -3.23
C GLN A 17 2.12 3.61 -1.73
N SER A 18 1.65 4.56 -0.91
CA SER A 18 1.75 4.48 0.56
C SER A 18 1.00 3.28 1.11
N MET A 19 -0.19 2.98 0.59
CA MET A 19 -0.98 1.79 0.93
C MET A 19 -0.29 0.49 0.52
N CYS A 20 0.34 0.45 -0.65
CA CYS A 20 1.13 -0.71 -1.06
C CYS A 20 2.31 -0.93 -0.11
N ALA A 21 3.06 0.12 0.20
CA ALA A 21 4.21 0.04 1.08
C ALA A 21 3.86 -0.44 2.50
N SER A 22 2.73 0.01 3.09
CA SER A 22 2.30 -0.53 4.40
C SER A 22 1.93 -2.00 4.34
N LYS A 23 1.30 -2.43 3.24
CA LYS A 23 0.96 -3.83 3.04
C LYS A 23 2.22 -4.68 2.98
N ASP A 24 3.22 -4.24 2.21
CA ASP A 24 4.48 -4.94 2.04
C ASP A 24 5.27 -4.99 3.36
N GLU A 25 5.26 -3.93 4.16
CA GLU A 25 5.86 -3.91 5.51
C GLU A 25 5.19 -4.90 6.47
N TYR A 26 3.86 -4.95 6.49
CA TYR A 26 3.10 -5.92 7.29
C TYR A 26 3.41 -7.37 6.88
N PHE A 27 3.39 -7.67 5.57
CA PHE A 27 3.71 -9.01 5.07
C PHE A 27 5.18 -9.40 5.29
N SER A 28 6.10 -8.46 5.26
CA SER A 28 7.52 -8.71 5.55
C SER A 28 7.70 -9.11 7.02
N LEU A 29 7.01 -8.43 7.95
CA LEU A 29 7.02 -8.82 9.36
C LEU A 29 6.40 -10.20 9.57
N LEU A 30 5.27 -10.51 8.93
CA LEU A 30 4.65 -11.83 9.01
C LEU A 30 5.60 -12.94 8.53
N GLN A 31 6.33 -12.73 7.43
CA GLN A 31 7.31 -13.69 6.93
C GLN A 31 8.45 -13.90 7.94
N ALA A 32 9.01 -12.81 8.47
CA ALA A 32 10.08 -12.90 9.47
C ALA A 32 9.63 -13.64 10.74
N LEU A 33 8.38 -13.44 11.18
CA LEU A 33 7.82 -14.14 12.34
C LEU A 33 7.56 -15.62 12.04
N ASP A 34 7.05 -15.94 10.85
CA ASP A 34 6.88 -17.33 10.40
C ASP A 34 8.21 -18.08 10.38
N GLU A 35 9.27 -17.46 9.83
CA GLU A 35 10.63 -18.00 9.85
C GLU A 35 11.16 -18.18 11.28
N LYS A 36 10.95 -17.18 12.16
CA LYS A 36 11.34 -17.26 13.58
C LYS A 36 10.68 -18.46 14.26
N TYR A 37 9.38 -18.65 14.07
CA TYR A 37 8.62 -19.70 14.75
C TYR A 37 8.96 -21.09 14.19
N LYS A 38 9.21 -21.20 12.89
CA LYS A 38 9.73 -22.44 12.28
C LYS A 38 11.09 -22.86 12.84
N ASN A 39 11.90 -21.90 13.28
CA ASN A 39 13.21 -22.13 13.89
C ASN A 39 13.16 -22.27 15.43
N GLY A 40 11.97 -22.49 16.01
CA GLY A 40 11.79 -22.72 17.44
C GLY A 40 11.78 -21.46 18.31
N GLY A 41 11.72 -20.27 17.69
CA GLY A 41 11.47 -19.04 18.42
C GLY A 41 10.02 -18.96 18.91
N GLU A 42 9.81 -18.36 20.08
CA GLU A 42 8.47 -18.22 20.66
C GLU A 42 7.81 -16.89 20.24
N PRO A 43 6.48 -16.86 20.07
CA PRO A 43 5.74 -15.63 19.82
C PRO A 43 5.82 -14.66 21.01
N GLY A 44 6.18 -13.42 20.73
CA GLY A 44 6.33 -12.35 21.71
C GLY A 44 5.22 -11.32 21.65
N ILE A 45 4.86 -10.75 22.81
CA ILE A 45 3.86 -9.67 22.92
C ILE A 45 4.25 -8.45 22.07
N ALA A 46 5.53 -8.10 22.03
CA ALA A 46 6.02 -6.97 21.23
C ALA A 46 5.77 -7.16 19.72
N GLU A 47 5.82 -8.40 19.24
CA GLU A 47 5.63 -8.74 17.82
C GLU A 47 4.15 -8.64 17.45
N SER A 48 3.27 -9.15 18.33
CA SER A 48 1.82 -8.97 18.20
C SER A 48 1.42 -7.49 18.18
N LEU A 49 1.94 -6.70 19.13
CA LEU A 49 1.68 -5.25 19.17
C LEU A 49 2.16 -4.55 17.91
N LYS A 50 3.32 -4.95 17.36
CA LYS A 50 3.83 -4.36 16.12
C LYS A 50 2.96 -4.74 14.92
N LEU A 51 2.49 -5.99 14.82
CA LEU A 51 1.56 -6.40 13.78
C LEU A 51 0.24 -5.61 13.86
N GLU A 52 -0.31 -5.44 15.05
CA GLU A 52 -1.53 -4.64 15.27
C GLU A 52 -1.32 -3.17 14.87
N GLN A 53 -0.18 -2.59 15.22
CA GLN A 53 0.17 -1.22 14.80
C GLN A 53 0.21 -1.11 13.27
N LEU A 54 0.96 -2.00 12.59
CA LEU A 54 1.11 -1.98 11.14
C LEU A 54 -0.22 -2.17 10.42
N LEU A 55 -1.09 -3.03 10.96
CA LEU A 55 -2.44 -3.24 10.43
C LEU A 55 -3.29 -1.97 10.55
N GLY A 56 -3.25 -1.30 11.71
CA GLY A 56 -3.95 -0.02 11.92
C GLY A 56 -3.44 1.09 10.99
N GLU A 57 -2.12 1.16 10.76
CA GLU A 57 -1.51 2.09 9.80
C GLU A 57 -1.93 1.77 8.36
N HIS A 58 -2.04 0.48 8.00
CA HIS A 58 -2.56 0.06 6.71
C HIS A 58 -4.02 0.48 6.51
N ASP A 59 -4.88 0.27 7.51
CA ASP A 59 -6.28 0.70 7.45
C ASP A 59 -6.42 2.22 7.24
N GLN A 60 -5.57 3.02 7.89
CA GLN A 60 -5.53 4.47 7.66
C GLN A 60 -5.12 4.80 6.23
N LYS A 61 -4.10 4.14 5.69
CA LYS A 61 -3.64 4.34 4.30
C LYS A 61 -4.69 3.94 3.26
N VAL A 62 -5.45 2.86 3.51
CA VAL A 62 -6.60 2.46 2.68
C VAL A 62 -7.68 3.55 2.68
N LYS A 63 -8.03 4.09 3.86
CA LYS A 63 -9.01 5.19 3.96
C LYS A 63 -8.56 6.43 3.20
N LEU A 64 -7.30 6.84 3.35
CA LEU A 64 -6.72 7.97 2.64
C LEU A 64 -6.75 7.76 1.12
N PHE A 65 -6.42 6.56 0.64
CA PHE A 65 -6.50 6.26 -0.78
C PHE A 65 -7.95 6.32 -1.30
N ASN A 66 -8.91 5.76 -0.58
CA ASN A 66 -10.33 5.86 -0.95
C ASN A 66 -10.85 7.31 -0.97
N GLN A 67 -10.40 8.13 -0.02
CA GLN A 67 -10.71 9.56 0.01
C GLN A 67 -10.10 10.29 -1.20
N ALA A 68 -8.83 10.05 -1.50
CA ALA A 68 -8.16 10.63 -2.66
C ALA A 68 -8.83 10.21 -3.98
N LEU A 69 -9.21 8.93 -4.11
CA LEU A 69 -9.99 8.43 -5.25
C LEU A 69 -11.33 9.13 -5.41
N SER A 70 -12.04 9.35 -4.30
CA SER A 70 -13.37 9.99 -4.31
C SER A 70 -13.27 11.51 -4.57
N ALA A 71 -12.13 12.11 -4.28
CA ALA A 71 -11.86 13.53 -4.52
C ALA A 71 -11.48 13.83 -5.98
N ILE A 72 -11.21 12.82 -6.81
CA ILE A 72 -10.96 13.04 -8.24
C ILE A 72 -12.28 13.39 -8.92
N THR A 73 -12.36 14.63 -9.40
CA THR A 73 -13.54 15.15 -10.11
C THR A 73 -13.32 15.22 -11.60
N ASP A 74 -12.06 15.36 -12.03
CA ASP A 74 -11.72 15.45 -13.44
C ASP A 74 -11.65 14.05 -14.10
N PRO A 75 -12.38 13.82 -15.21
CA PRO A 75 -12.33 12.55 -15.93
C PRO A 75 -10.94 12.22 -16.48
N GLY A 76 -10.15 13.22 -16.87
CA GLY A 76 -8.77 13.05 -17.35
C GLY A 76 -7.85 12.58 -16.22
N ALA A 77 -7.92 13.22 -15.06
CA ALA A 77 -7.20 12.84 -13.86
C ALA A 77 -7.51 11.40 -13.43
N LYS A 78 -8.79 11.00 -13.54
CA LYS A 78 -9.22 9.63 -13.28
C LYS A 78 -8.63 8.64 -14.29
N GLN A 79 -8.60 8.99 -15.56
CA GLN A 79 -7.99 8.16 -16.61
C GLN A 79 -6.49 7.98 -16.37
N GLN A 80 -5.77 9.06 -16.06
CA GLN A 80 -4.33 8.99 -15.74
C GLN A 80 -4.07 8.04 -14.56
N LEU A 81 -4.88 8.10 -13.50
CA LEU A 81 -4.75 7.19 -12.38
C LEU A 81 -5.00 5.73 -12.77
N VAL A 82 -6.02 5.46 -13.58
CA VAL A 82 -6.31 4.10 -14.07
C VAL A 82 -5.13 3.56 -14.88
N GLU A 83 -4.48 4.37 -15.71
CA GLU A 83 -3.28 3.96 -16.45
C GLU A 83 -2.12 3.61 -15.51
N LEU A 84 -1.85 4.43 -14.50
CA LEU A 84 -0.83 4.16 -13.48
C LEU A 84 -1.09 2.84 -12.73
N LEU A 85 -2.35 2.59 -12.35
CA LEU A 85 -2.75 1.36 -11.67
C LEU A 85 -2.55 0.12 -12.55
N LYS A 86 -2.86 0.21 -13.86
CA LYS A 86 -2.61 -0.87 -14.81
C LYS A 86 -1.12 -1.20 -14.93
N VAL A 87 -0.28 -0.18 -15.05
CA VAL A 87 1.18 -0.35 -15.11
C VAL A 87 1.73 -0.99 -13.83
N ALA A 88 1.26 -0.56 -12.66
CA ALA A 88 1.65 -1.18 -11.40
C ALA A 88 1.16 -2.62 -11.24
N ALA A 89 -0.02 -2.96 -11.75
CA ALA A 89 -0.51 -4.34 -11.75
C ALA A 89 0.36 -5.24 -12.64
N ASP A 90 0.69 -4.80 -13.86
CA ASP A 90 1.56 -5.55 -14.79
C ASP A 90 2.99 -5.73 -14.24
N SER A 91 3.49 -4.73 -13.52
CA SER A 91 4.83 -4.79 -12.93
C SER A 91 4.94 -5.78 -11.76
N LYS A 92 3.83 -6.08 -11.08
CA LYS A 92 3.81 -7.03 -9.95
C LYS A 92 3.67 -8.50 -10.39
N ASP A 93 3.28 -8.77 -11.64
CA ASP A 93 3.12 -10.13 -12.18
C ASP A 93 4.43 -10.73 -12.74
N LYS A 94 5.50 -9.92 -12.84
CA LYS A 94 6.78 -10.30 -13.46
C LYS A 94 7.86 -10.84 -12.51
N HIS A 95 7.54 -11.13 -11.25
CA HIS A 95 8.51 -11.67 -10.28
C HIS A 95 7.96 -12.81 -9.44
#